data_AF-A0A967JTE3-F1
#
_entry.id   AF-A0A967JTE3-F1
#
_cell.length_a   1.000
_cell.length_b   1.000
_cell.length_c   1.000
_cell.angle_alpha   90.00
_cell.angle_beta   90.00
_cell.angle_gamma   90.00
#
_symmetry.space_group_name_H-M   'P 1'
#
loop_
_entity.id
_entity.type
_entity.pdbx_description
1 polymer ?
#
loop_
_entity_poly.entity_id
_entity_poly.type
_entity_poly.pdbx_seq_one_letter_code
_entity_poly.pdbx_strand_id
1 'polypeptide(L)'
;MFTRLALAFGALALASVAVPAMGQSRGVLRFVISNVDASRGGTIRCALYRNSETWLNRARSFKKTTAPVNGSSATCVFRNVPAGTYAIAALHDADDDREMDRSLVGLPEE
;
A
#
# COMPACT_ATOMS: atom_id res chain seq x y z
N MET A 1 -30.75 27.73 -66.62
CA MET A 1 -30.75 28.45 -65.32
C MET A 1 -30.97 27.41 -64.23
N PHE A 2 -29.88 26.89 -63.63
CA PHE A 2 -29.95 25.86 -62.58
C PHE A 2 -29.05 26.30 -61.42
N THR A 3 -29.67 26.77 -60.34
CA THR A 3 -28.99 27.24 -59.13
C THR A 3 -28.71 26.04 -58.23
N ARG A 4 -27.44 25.74 -57.96
CA ARG A 4 -27.02 24.65 -57.05
C ARG A 4 -27.14 25.14 -55.60
N LEU A 5 -27.97 24.46 -54.81
CA LEU A 5 -28.12 24.68 -53.38
C LEU A 5 -26.96 23.97 -52.65
N ALA A 6 -26.05 24.73 -52.05
CA ALA A 6 -24.97 24.18 -51.24
C ALA A 6 -25.45 24.00 -49.79
N LEU A 7 -25.55 22.76 -49.31
CA LEU A 7 -25.76 22.46 -47.89
C LEU A 7 -24.44 22.71 -47.14
N ALA A 8 -24.44 23.71 -46.26
CA ALA A 8 -23.35 23.92 -45.30
C ALA A 8 -23.51 22.93 -44.13
N PHE A 9 -22.61 21.95 -44.03
CA PHE A 9 -22.47 21.11 -42.85
C PHE A 9 -21.82 21.94 -41.73
N GLY A 10 -22.62 22.37 -40.75
CA GLY A 10 -22.12 23.04 -39.54
C GLY A 10 -21.34 22.06 -38.67
N ALA A 11 -20.04 22.32 -38.48
CA ALA A 11 -19.19 21.54 -37.57
C ALA A 11 -19.58 21.87 -36.12
N LEU A 12 -20.16 20.89 -35.41
CA LEU A 12 -20.47 21.00 -33.98
C LEU A 12 -19.18 20.79 -33.18
N ALA A 13 -18.60 21.88 -32.67
CA ALA A 13 -17.42 21.82 -31.81
C ALA A 13 -17.83 21.26 -30.42
N LEU A 14 -17.42 20.02 -30.12
CA LEU A 14 -17.49 19.48 -28.76
C LEU A 14 -16.44 20.20 -27.89
N ALA A 15 -16.90 21.10 -27.02
CA ALA A 15 -16.05 21.68 -25.99
C ALA A 15 -15.80 20.64 -24.88
N SER A 16 -14.55 20.17 -24.75
CA SER A 16 -14.13 19.29 -23.67
C SER A 16 -14.10 20.07 -22.35
N VAL A 17 -15.08 19.84 -21.47
CA VAL A 17 -15.04 20.41 -20.12
C VAL A 17 -14.00 19.64 -19.30
N ALA A 18 -12.94 20.32 -18.87
CA ALA A 18 -11.94 19.72 -18.00
C ALA A 18 -12.56 19.45 -16.63
N VAL A 19 -12.78 18.18 -16.30
CA VAL A 19 -13.20 17.77 -14.95
C VAL A 19 -11.99 17.91 -14.03
N PRO A 20 -12.04 18.71 -12.96
CA PRO A 20 -10.93 18.80 -12.02
C PRO A 20 -10.72 17.45 -11.35
N ALA A 21 -9.48 16.94 -11.40
CA ALA A 21 -9.11 15.72 -10.70
C ALA A 21 -9.17 15.97 -9.18
N MET A 22 -10.23 15.52 -8.52
CA MET A 22 -10.30 15.52 -7.06
C MET A 22 -9.22 14.56 -6.54
N GLY A 23 -8.22 15.09 -5.85
CA GLY A 23 -7.18 14.29 -5.21
C GLY A 23 -7.78 13.34 -4.17
N GLN A 24 -7.30 12.09 -4.12
CA GLN A 24 -7.75 11.13 -3.11
C GLN A 24 -7.41 11.62 -1.70
N SER A 25 -8.38 11.54 -0.78
CA SER A 25 -8.14 11.80 0.64
C SER A 25 -7.03 10.90 1.16
N ARG A 26 -6.11 11.45 1.97
CA ARG A 26 -4.98 10.70 2.53
C ARG A 26 -5.05 10.70 4.04
N GLY A 27 -4.71 9.57 4.65
CA GLY A 27 -4.77 9.37 6.09
C GLY A 27 -3.53 8.71 6.68
N VAL A 28 -3.67 8.29 7.93
CA VAL A 28 -2.67 7.51 8.68
C VAL A 28 -3.29 6.16 9.03
N LEU A 29 -2.63 5.07 8.66
CA LEU A 29 -2.98 3.73 9.11
C LEU A 29 -2.08 3.37 10.30
N ARG A 30 -2.71 2.98 11.41
CA ARG A 30 -2.04 2.45 12.60
C ARG A 30 -2.42 0.98 12.75
N PHE A 31 -1.42 0.12 12.77
CA PHE A 31 -1.60 -1.30 13.00
C PHE A 31 -0.94 -1.68 14.32
N VAL A 32 -1.76 -2.15 15.26
CA VAL A 32 -1.33 -2.55 16.59
C VAL A 32 -1.26 -4.08 16.61
N ILE A 33 -0.06 -4.61 16.78
CA ILE A 33 0.19 -6.02 16.99
C ILE A 33 0.23 -6.25 18.49
N SER A 34 -0.63 -7.14 18.98
CA SER A 34 -0.72 -7.51 20.39
C SER A 34 -0.21 -8.94 20.58
N ASN A 35 0.12 -9.30 21.81
CA ASN A 35 0.67 -10.61 22.18
C ASN A 35 1.97 -10.95 21.45
N VAL A 36 2.80 -9.94 21.22
CA VAL A 36 4.19 -10.14 20.77
C VAL A 36 5.00 -10.71 21.92
N ASP A 37 5.82 -11.71 21.65
CA ASP A 37 6.74 -12.25 22.65
C ASP A 37 7.87 -11.25 22.92
N ALA A 38 7.68 -10.46 23.97
CA ALA A 38 8.63 -9.44 24.38
C ALA A 38 9.99 -10.02 24.78
N SER A 39 10.04 -11.30 25.19
CA SER A 39 11.27 -11.93 25.68
C SER A 39 12.30 -12.14 24.57
N ARG A 40 11.82 -12.21 23.31
CA ARG A 40 12.66 -12.31 22.13
C ARG A 40 13.27 -10.97 21.70
N GLY A 41 12.78 -9.84 22.21
CA GLY A 41 13.28 -8.52 21.84
C GLY A 41 12.98 -8.13 20.38
N GLY A 42 13.83 -7.28 19.81
CA GLY A 42 13.79 -6.91 18.39
C GLY A 42 12.64 -5.99 17.97
N THR A 43 12.26 -6.11 16.70
CA THR A 43 11.27 -5.24 16.06
C THR A 43 10.21 -6.01 15.27
N ILE A 44 9.06 -5.37 15.07
CA ILE A 44 8.06 -5.83 14.11
C ILE A 44 8.23 -5.06 12.80
N ARG A 45 8.48 -5.79 11.72
CA ARG A 45 8.58 -5.25 10.36
C ARG A 45 7.25 -5.40 9.66
N CYS A 46 6.65 -4.28 9.28
CA CYS A 46 5.36 -4.24 8.62
C CYS A 46 5.47 -3.79 7.16
N ALA A 47 4.70 -4.43 6.29
CA ALA A 47 4.56 -4.07 4.89
C ALA A 47 3.09 -3.90 4.50
N LEU A 48 2.80 -2.85 3.75
CA LEU A 48 1.47 -2.52 3.22
C LEU A 48 1.45 -2.77 1.72
N TYR A 49 0.39 -3.40 1.22
CA TYR A 49 0.23 -3.82 -0.18
C TYR A 49 -1.06 -3.29 -0.75
N ARG A 50 -1.06 -2.93 -2.04
CA ARG A 50 -2.23 -2.44 -2.79
C ARG A 50 -2.89 -3.50 -3.67
N ASN A 51 -2.18 -4.57 -3.98
CA ASN A 51 -2.63 -5.63 -4.87
C ASN A 51 -2.47 -6.96 -4.14
N SER A 52 -3.51 -7.79 -4.16
CA SER A 52 -3.52 -9.13 -3.59
C SER A 52 -2.50 -10.06 -4.26
N GLU A 53 -2.28 -9.93 -5.57
CA GLU A 53 -1.30 -10.72 -6.34
C GLU A 53 0.15 -10.48 -5.88
N THR A 54 0.40 -9.35 -5.21
CA THR A 54 1.74 -8.96 -4.76
C THR A 54 1.92 -9.11 -3.26
N TRP A 55 0.89 -9.57 -2.56
CA TRP A 55 0.94 -9.79 -1.13
C TRP A 55 2.06 -10.77 -0.78
N LEU A 56 2.77 -10.51 0.32
CA LEU A 56 3.98 -11.22 0.76
C LEU A 56 5.23 -11.11 -0.15
N ASN A 57 5.13 -10.54 -1.36
CA ASN A 57 6.31 -10.22 -2.16
C ASN A 57 7.00 -8.97 -1.60
N ARG A 58 8.09 -9.16 -0.85
CA ARG A 58 8.83 -8.06 -0.18
C ARG A 58 9.30 -6.95 -1.13
N ALA A 59 9.58 -7.24 -2.40
CA ALA A 59 10.02 -6.25 -3.38
C ALA A 59 8.85 -5.42 -3.94
N ARG A 60 7.61 -5.91 -3.83
CA ARG A 60 6.41 -5.29 -4.40
C ARG A 60 5.46 -4.69 -3.36
N SER A 61 5.94 -4.44 -2.15
CA SER A 61 5.18 -3.71 -1.13
C SER A 61 5.00 -2.24 -1.52
N PHE A 62 3.86 -1.65 -1.19
CA PHE A 62 3.61 -0.22 -1.40
C PHE A 62 4.36 0.65 -0.37
N LYS A 63 4.35 0.27 0.91
CA LYS A 63 5.09 0.96 1.98
C LYS A 63 5.61 -0.07 2.99
N LYS A 64 6.72 0.27 3.66
CA LYS A 64 7.27 -0.50 4.78
C LYS A 64 7.49 0.40 6.00
N THR A 65 7.42 -0.17 7.18
CA THR A 65 7.78 0.49 8.44
C THR A 65 8.23 -0.57 9.43
N THR A 66 8.97 -0.16 10.45
CA THR A 66 9.43 -1.01 11.53
C THR A 66 8.99 -0.38 12.85
N ALA A 67 8.55 -1.20 13.78
CA ALA A 67 8.11 -0.76 15.10
C ALA A 67 8.84 -1.56 16.18
N PRO A 68 9.46 -0.90 17.18
CA PRO A 68 10.05 -1.62 18.30
C PRO A 68 8.96 -2.35 19.11
N VAL A 69 9.30 -3.53 19.60
CA VAL A 69 8.47 -4.26 20.56
C VAL A 69 8.53 -3.53 21.91
N ASN A 70 7.37 -3.10 22.40
CA ASN A 70 7.21 -2.42 23.70
C ASN A 70 6.24 -3.22 24.56
N GLY A 71 6.79 -3.91 25.57
CA GLY A 71 6.02 -4.93 26.29
C GLY A 71 5.53 -6.00 25.32
N SER A 72 4.27 -6.42 25.43
CA SER A 72 3.67 -7.43 24.55
C SER A 72 3.06 -6.86 23.25
N SER A 73 3.50 -5.67 22.80
CA SER A 73 2.89 -4.99 21.67
C SER A 73 3.86 -4.23 20.78
N ALA A 74 3.49 -4.03 19.53
CA ALA A 74 4.19 -3.13 18.60
C ALA A 74 3.17 -2.36 17.75
N THR A 75 3.48 -1.12 17.40
CA THR A 75 2.59 -0.29 16.58
C THR A 75 3.28 0.20 15.31
N CYS A 76 2.88 -0.36 14.18
CA CYS A 76 3.33 0.06 12.86
C CYS A 76 2.48 1.24 12.36
N VAL A 77 3.12 2.32 11.91
CA VAL A 77 2.43 3.55 11.47
C VAL A 77 2.77 3.88 10.03
N PHE A 78 1.76 3.85 9.16
CA PHE A 78 1.86 4.28 7.77
C PHE A 78 1.20 5.64 7.59
N ARG A 79 1.99 6.67 7.30
CA ARG A 79 1.50 8.03 7.05
C ARG A 79 1.26 8.27 5.56
N ASN A 80 0.41 9.26 5.27
CA ASN A 80 0.15 9.74 3.91
C ASN A 80 -0.34 8.62 2.97
N VAL A 81 -1.28 7.81 3.47
CA VAL A 81 -1.86 6.69 2.74
C VAL A 81 -3.17 7.14 2.07
N PRO A 82 -3.25 7.15 0.73
CA PRO A 82 -4.51 7.39 0.01
C PRO A 82 -5.62 6.43 0.43
N ALA A 83 -6.87 6.88 0.39
CA ALA A 83 -8.02 6.00 0.58
C ALA A 83 -7.98 4.83 -0.42
N GLY A 84 -8.33 3.63 0.05
CA GLY A 84 -8.35 2.41 -0.77
C GLY A 84 -8.26 1.15 0.08
N THR A 85 -8.30 0.01 -0.61
CA THR A 85 -8.14 -1.32 -0.02
C THR A 85 -6.67 -1.71 0.01
N TYR A 86 -6.24 -2.29 1.13
CA TYR A 86 -4.87 -2.72 1.32
C TYR A 86 -4.81 -4.06 2.03
N ALA A 87 -3.75 -4.83 1.76
CA ALA A 87 -3.34 -5.95 2.60
C ALA A 87 -2.14 -5.53 3.44
N ILE A 88 -2.01 -6.11 4.64
CA ILE A 88 -0.88 -5.90 5.54
C ILE A 88 -0.18 -7.23 5.80
N ALA A 89 1.13 -7.17 6.00
CA ALA A 89 1.92 -8.26 6.53
C ALA A 89 2.81 -7.70 7.64
N ALA A 90 3.05 -8.50 8.67
CA ALA A 90 3.96 -8.21 9.75
C ALA A 90 4.84 -9.44 10.02
N LEU A 91 6.11 -9.20 10.30
CA LEU A 91 7.09 -10.21 10.70
C LEU A 91 7.76 -9.72 11.98
N HIS A 92 7.93 -10.61 12.96
CA HIS A 92 8.77 -10.35 14.12
C HIS A 92 10.21 -10.69 13.72
N ASP A 93 11.04 -9.65 13.69
CA ASP A 93 12.48 -9.72 13.46
C ASP A 93 13.12 -9.62 14.86
N ALA A 94 13.39 -10.78 15.46
CA ALA A 94 13.70 -10.89 16.88
C ALA A 94 15.14 -10.47 17.18
N ASP A 95 16.05 -10.66 16.24
CA ASP A 95 17.47 -10.33 16.36
C ASP A 95 17.89 -9.04 15.62
N ASP A 96 16.95 -8.39 14.95
CA ASP A 96 17.10 -7.12 14.22
C ASP A 96 18.07 -7.18 13.02
N ASP A 97 18.24 -8.35 12.43
CA ASP A 97 19.16 -8.56 11.31
C ASP A 97 18.60 -8.11 9.94
N ARG A 98 17.28 -7.85 9.87
CA ARG A 98 16.51 -7.44 8.68
C ARG A 98 16.33 -8.52 7.63
N GLU A 99 16.74 -9.75 7.91
CA GLU A 99 16.48 -10.91 7.09
C GLU A 99 15.18 -11.58 7.58
N MET A 100 14.99 -12.83 7.25
CA MET A 100 13.93 -13.65 7.84
C MET A 100 14.56 -15.01 7.82
N ASP A 101 15.11 -15.40 8.96
CA ASP A 101 15.81 -16.66 9.07
C ASP A 101 14.87 -17.81 8.76
N ARG A 102 15.37 -18.73 7.96
CA ARG A 102 14.64 -19.93 7.58
C ARG A 102 15.47 -21.13 7.96
N SER A 103 14.83 -22.06 8.66
CA SER A 103 15.35 -23.39 8.85
C SER A 103 15.61 -24.09 7.51
N LEU A 104 16.38 -25.17 7.55
CA LEU A 104 16.72 -25.99 6.37
C LEU A 104 15.47 -26.54 5.62
N VAL A 105 14.31 -26.54 6.25
CA VAL A 105 13.01 -26.93 5.67
C VAL A 105 12.16 -25.74 5.19
N GLY A 106 12.70 -24.52 5.27
CA GLY A 106 12.06 -23.29 4.77
C GLY A 106 11.07 -22.64 5.72
N LEU A 107 10.90 -23.16 6.94
CA LEU A 107 10.06 -22.53 7.97
C LEU A 107 10.80 -21.34 8.59
N PRO A 108 10.11 -20.23 8.91
CA PRO A 108 10.66 -19.15 9.72
C PRO A 108 11.23 -19.70 11.03
N GLU A 109 12.46 -19.31 11.37
CA GLU A 109 13.17 -19.74 12.59
C GLU A 109 13.18 -18.64 13.68
N GLU A 110 12.83 -17.43 13.28
CA GLU A 110 12.43 -16.33 14.15
C GLU A 110 11.05 -16.51 14.80
#